data_AF-A0A382KSE6-F1
#
_entry.id   AF-A0A382KSE6-F1
#
_cell.length_a   1.000
_cell.length_b   1.000
_cell.length_c   1.000
_cell.angle_alpha   90.00
_cell.angle_beta   90.00
_cell.angle_gamma   90.00
#
_symmetry.space_group_name_H-M   'P 1'
#
loop_
_entity.id
_entity.type
_entity.pdbx_description
1 polymer ?
#
loop_
_entity_poly.entity_id
_entity_poly.type
_entity_poly.pdbx_seq_one_letter_code
_entity_poly.pdbx_strand_id
1 'polypeptide(L)' 'MLRKYISESGKILPSRVTSVSLKKQKEVSKSIKRARLLALI' A
#
# COMPACT_ATOMS: atom_id res chain seq x y z
N MET A 1 -7.24 1.15 7.06
CA MET A 1 -5.78 1.00 7.34
C MET A 1 -4.90 1.05 6.07
N LEU A 2 -5.31 0.49 4.93
CA LEU A 2 -4.50 0.49 3.69
C LEU A 2 -4.26 1.90 3.08
N ARG A 3 -5.17 2.86 3.29
CA ARG A 3 -5.02 4.24 2.82
C ARG A 3 -3.77 4.96 3.36
N LYS A 4 -3.23 4.54 4.51
CA LYS A 4 -2.00 5.12 5.10
C LYS A 4 -0.73 4.76 4.31
N TYR A 5 -0.81 3.77 3.42
CA TYR A 5 0.32 3.28 2.62
C TYR A 5 0.24 3.75 1.15
N ILE A 6 -0.67 4.67 0.84
CA ILE A 6 -0.79 5.29 -0.48
C ILE A 6 -0.71 6.81 -0.35
N SER A 7 -0.16 7.47 -1.37
CA SER A 7 -0.20 8.93 -1.51
C SER A 7 -1.63 9.39 -1.84
N GLU A 8 -1.85 10.70 -1.75
CA GLU A 8 -3.12 11.33 -2.18
C GLU A 8 -3.42 11.08 -3.66
N SER A 9 -2.38 10.97 -4.49
CA SER A 9 -2.48 10.58 -5.91
C SER A 9 -2.71 9.08 -6.12
N GLY A 10 -2.86 8.29 -5.05
CA GLY A 10 -3.10 6.86 -5.13
C GLY A 10 -1.86 6.06 -5.54
N LYS A 11 -0.62 6.56 -5.41
CA LYS A 11 0.61 5.76 -5.59
C LYS A 11 0.95 5.04 -4.30
N ILE A 12 1.51 3.82 -4.37
CA ILE A 12 1.97 3.10 -3.16
C ILE A 12 3.22 3.79 -2.62
N LEU A 13 3.22 4.14 -1.34
CA LEU A 13 4.37 4.77 -0.70
C LEU A 13 5.53 3.76 -0.56
N PRO A 14 6.78 4.18 -0.82
CA PRO A 14 7.94 3.29 -0.70
C PRO A 14 8.23 2.92 0.76
N SER A 15 8.91 1.79 0.98
CA SER A 15 9.20 1.26 2.33
C SER A 15 9.97 2.23 3.22
N ARG A 16 10.81 3.10 2.63
CA ARG A 16 11.55 4.16 3.34
C ARG A 16 10.66 5.24 3.96
N VAL A 17 9.45 5.43 3.43
CA VAL A 17 8.46 6.40 3.96
C VAL A 17 7.51 5.70 4.92
N THR A 18 7.12 4.47 4.63
CA THR A 18 6.18 3.70 5.45
C THR A 18 6.83 3.04 6.66
N SER A 19 8.16 3.03 6.74
CA SER A 19 8.98 2.45 7.81
C SER A 19 8.61 1.00 8.17
N VAL A 20 8.12 0.23 7.19
CA VAL A 20 7.82 -1.20 7.35
C VAL A 20 8.91 -2.08 6.73
N SER A 21 9.09 -3.27 7.30
CA SER A 21 10.02 -4.26 6.74
C SER A 21 9.65 -4.64 5.31
N LEU A 22 10.64 -5.04 4.51
CA LEU A 22 10.43 -5.40 3.10
C LEU A 22 9.41 -6.55 2.94
N LYS A 23 9.41 -7.53 3.87
CA LYS A 23 8.43 -8.62 3.89
C LYS A 23 7.01 -8.07 4.03
N LYS A 24 6.80 -7.14 4.98
CA LYS A 24 5.49 -6.53 5.20
C LYS A 24 5.09 -5.60 4.04
N GLN A 25 6.04 -4.85 3.47
CA GLN A 25 5.79 -3.98 2.30
C GLN A 25 5.28 -4.78 1.09
N LYS A 26 5.82 -5.99 0.85
CA LYS A 26 5.34 -6.90 -0.21
C LYS A 26 3.89 -7.34 0.04
N GLU A 27 3.57 -7.72 1.27
CA GLU A 27 2.22 -8.11 1.68
C GLU A 27 1.23 -6.95 1.51
N VAL A 28 1.58 -5.75 2.00
CA VAL A 28 0.77 -4.53 1.87
C VAL A 28 0.56 -4.17 0.41
N SER A 29 1.60 -4.22 -0.43
CA SER A 29 1.46 -3.95 -1.87
C SER A 29 0.49 -4.92 -2.55
N LYS A 30 0.52 -6.21 -2.21
CA LYS A 30 -0.40 -7.21 -2.76
C LYS A 30 -1.86 -6.92 -2.35
N SER A 31 -2.07 -6.57 -1.08
CA SER A 31 -3.38 -6.22 -0.55
C SER A 31 -3.93 -4.92 -1.17
N ILE A 32 -3.10 -3.89 -1.36
CA ILE A 32 -3.50 -2.65 -2.02
C ILE A 32 -3.91 -2.90 -3.48
N LYS A 33 -3.13 -3.70 -4.23
CA LYS A 33 -3.47 -4.04 -5.62
C LYS A 33 -4.82 -4.75 -5.73
N ARG A 34 -5.11 -5.67 -4.81
CA ARG A 34 -6.42 -6.35 -4.73
C ARG A 34 -7.56 -5.39 -4.38
N ALA A 35 -7.35 -4.53 -3.39
CA ALA A 35 -8.36 -3.54 -2.98
C ALA A 35 -8.70 -2.56 -4.11
N ARG A 36 -7.73 -2.18 -4.94
CA ARG A 36 -7.98 -1.36 -6.16
C ARG A 36 -8.86 -2.05 -7.17
N LEU A 37 -8.59 -3.33 -7.44
CA LEU A 37 -9.40 -4.11 -8.39
C LEU A 37 -10.86 -4.21 -7.93
N LEU A 38 -11.08 -4.27 -6.62
CA LEU A 38 -12.40 -4.32 -6.00
C LEU A 38 -13.03 -2.94 -5.76
N ALA A 39 -12.40 -1.84 -6.19
CA ALA A 39 -12.83 -0.46 -5.96
C ALA A 39 -13.06 -0.10 -4.47
N LEU A 40 -12.30 -0.73 -3.56
CA LEU A 40 -12.45 -0.53 -2.11
C LEU A 40 -11.55 0.59 -1.54
N ILE A 41 -10.68 1.20 -2.35
CA ILE A 41 -9.76 2.26 -1.92
C ILE A 41 -9.60 3.37 -2.94
#